data_AF-A0A1F4VMH7-F1
#
_entry.id   AF-A0A1F4VMH7-F1
#
_cell.length_a   1.000
_cell.length_b   1.000
_cell.length_c   1.000
_cell.angle_alpha   90.00
_cell.angle_beta   90.00
_cell.angle_gamma   90.00
#
_symmetry.space_group_name_H-M   'P 1'
#
loop_
_entity.id
_entity.type
_entity.pdbx_description
1 polymer ?
#
loop_
_entity_poly.entity_id
_entity_poly.type
_entity_poly.pdbx_seq_one_letter_code
_entity_poly.pdbx_strand_id
1 'polypeptide(L)'
;MLFAAIAQGLKIERIIATPFFGAVKVHPNRLNTKKQFCLTIAGPASAIPVLALSWVWPDFTPLKFTALLGAIMGVFNILPIIFLDGGKILLTLLEHRLNETEAVFTGLVFTLLSVVILAIAGVNTTF
;
A
#
# COMPACT_ATOMS: atom_id res chain seq x y z
N MET A 1 -4.91 7.09 -3.17
CA MET A 1 -5.21 6.22 -4.34
C MET A 1 -6.31 6.77 -5.26
N LEU A 2 -7.54 7.03 -4.78
CA LEU A 2 -8.66 7.50 -5.62
C LEU A 2 -8.33 8.77 -6.43
N PHE A 3 -7.86 9.83 -5.76
CA PHE A 3 -7.48 11.08 -6.43
C PHE A 3 -6.38 10.87 -7.49
N ALA A 4 -5.42 9.98 -7.22
CA ALA A 4 -4.37 9.65 -8.19
C ALA A 4 -4.92 8.88 -9.40
N ALA A 5 -5.90 7.99 -9.21
CA ALA A 5 -6.58 7.32 -10.32
C ALA A 5 -7.32 8.33 -11.21
N ILE A 6 -8.03 9.28 -10.60
CA ILE A 6 -8.74 10.36 -11.31
C ILE A 6 -7.74 11.25 -12.06
N ALA A 7 -6.64 11.67 -11.42
CA ALA A 7 -5.60 12.49 -12.03
C ALA A 7 -4.91 11.80 -13.22
N GLN A 8 -4.86 10.47 -13.24
CA GLN A 8 -4.32 9.67 -14.33
C GLN A 8 -5.34 9.34 -15.44
N GLY A 9 -6.58 9.86 -15.33
CA GLY A 9 -7.66 9.63 -16.28
C GLY A 9 -8.21 8.20 -16.28
N LEU A 10 -8.03 7.45 -15.19
CA LEU A 10 -8.52 6.09 -15.07
C LEU A 10 -10.00 6.08 -14.72
N LYS A 11 -10.78 5.24 -15.41
CA LYS A 11 -12.20 5.08 -15.12
C LYS A 11 -12.37 4.24 -13.85
N ILE A 12 -12.99 4.80 -12.82
CA ILE A 12 -13.29 4.09 -11.58
C ILE A 12 -14.48 3.16 -11.81
N GLU A 13 -14.30 1.85 -11.64
CA GLU A 13 -15.38 0.87 -11.75
C GLU A 13 -16.12 0.71 -10.41
N ARG A 14 -15.37 0.62 -9.31
CA ARG A 14 -15.92 0.37 -7.98
C ARG A 14 -14.95 0.79 -6.88
N ILE A 15 -15.49 1.27 -5.77
CA ILE A 15 -14.77 1.40 -4.51
C ILE A 15 -15.24 0.29 -3.58
N ILE A 16 -14.31 -0.50 -3.07
CA ILE A 16 -14.57 -1.63 -2.17
C ILE A 16 -14.03 -1.21 -0.80
N ALA A 17 -14.92 -1.17 0.19
CA ALA A 17 -14.55 -0.97 1.58
C ALA A 17 -15.01 -2.19 2.37
N THR A 18 -14.07 -2.91 2.94
CA THR A 18 -14.29 -4.02 3.87
C THR A 18 -13.82 -3.57 5.27
N PRO A 19 -14.20 -4.28 6.35
CA PRO A 19 -13.76 -3.93 7.69
C PRO A 19 -12.24 -3.85 7.87
N PHE A 20 -11.48 -4.60 7.05
CA PHE A 20 -10.03 -4.70 7.13
C PHE A 20 -9.28 -4.00 6.00
N PHE A 21 -9.89 -3.88 4.81
CA PHE A 21 -9.22 -3.40 3.60
C PHE A 21 -10.10 -2.45 2.78
N GLY A 22 -9.45 -1.46 2.15
CA GLY A 22 -10.03 -0.64 1.10
C GLY A 22 -9.34 -0.91 -0.24
N ALA A 23 -10.10 -0.98 -1.33
CA ALA A 23 -9.57 -1.10 -2.67
C ALA A 23 -10.36 -0.25 -3.67
N VAL A 24 -9.67 0.26 -4.69
CA VAL A 24 -10.29 0.98 -5.82
C VAL A 24 -10.08 0.15 -7.08
N LYS A 25 -11.18 -0.32 -7.67
CA LYS A 25 -11.15 -1.05 -8.95
C LYS A 25 -11.24 -0.05 -10.11
N VAL A 26 -10.31 -0.16 -11.05
CA VAL A 26 -10.16 0.77 -12.19
C VAL A 26 -10.16 0.02 -13.51
N HIS A 27 -10.57 0.71 -14.57
CA HIS A 27 -10.51 0.22 -15.95
C HIS A 27 -9.42 0.95 -16.74
N PRO A 28 -8.55 0.25 -17.50
CA PRO A 28 -8.40 -1.21 -17.58
C PRO A 28 -7.77 -1.81 -16.29
N ASN A 29 -8.00 -3.12 -16.07
CA ASN A 29 -7.53 -3.80 -14.86
C ASN A 29 -5.99 -3.96 -14.80
N ARG A 30 -5.33 -4.15 -15.96
CA ARG A 30 -3.87 -4.08 -16.08
C ARG A 30 -3.47 -2.67 -16.51
N LEU A 31 -2.69 -2.00 -15.66
CA LEU A 31 -2.13 -0.69 -15.93
C LEU A 31 -0.68 -0.81 -16.41
N ASN A 32 -0.21 0.20 -17.15
CA ASN A 32 1.22 0.32 -17.44
C ASN A 32 2.01 0.52 -16.14
N THR A 33 3.21 -0.05 -16.02
CA THR A 33 4.11 0.01 -14.86
C THR A 33 4.19 1.39 -14.22
N LYS A 34 4.32 2.47 -15.00
CA LYS A 34 4.39 3.84 -14.46
C LYS A 34 3.11 4.27 -13.76
N LYS A 35 1.95 3.94 -14.36
CA LYS A 35 0.63 4.27 -13.82
C LYS A 35 0.34 3.48 -12.55
N GLN A 36 0.66 2.18 -12.59
CA GLN A 36 0.55 1.29 -11.43
C GLN A 36 1.42 1.78 -10.29
N PHE A 37 2.70 2.07 -10.54
CA PHE A 37 3.62 2.59 -9.53
C PHE A 37 3.12 3.90 -8.88
N CYS A 38 2.66 4.86 -9.69
CA CYS A 38 2.12 6.12 -9.18
C CYS A 38 0.86 5.89 -8.33
N LEU A 39 -0.04 5.00 -8.78
CA LEU A 39 -1.27 4.67 -8.06
C LEU A 39 -0.97 3.99 -6.71
N THR A 40 0.00 3.08 -6.72
CA THR A 40 0.43 2.32 -5.55
C THR A 40 1.11 3.22 -4.50
N ILE A 41 1.99 4.14 -4.91
CA ILE A 41 2.59 5.10 -3.96
C ILE A 41 1.59 6.12 -3.42
N ALA A 42 0.59 6.50 -4.23
CA ALA A 42 -0.47 7.41 -3.79
C ALA A 42 -1.37 6.83 -2.68
N GLY A 43 -1.27 5.53 -2.36
CA GLY A 43 -1.85 4.95 -1.15
C GLY A 43 -1.08 5.42 0.09
N PRO A 44 0.14 4.92 0.35
CA PRO A 44 0.97 5.32 1.49
C PRO A 44 1.18 6.83 1.62
N ALA A 45 1.39 7.54 0.50
CA ALA A 45 1.64 8.98 0.51
C ALA A 45 0.42 9.81 0.96
N SER A 46 -0.78 9.24 0.95
CA SER A 46 -2.00 9.95 1.39
C SER A 46 -2.01 10.28 2.88
N ALA A 47 -1.16 9.63 3.69
CA ALA A 47 -0.99 9.96 5.10
C ALA A 47 -0.17 11.25 5.33
N ILE A 48 0.67 11.66 4.37
CA ILE A 48 1.60 12.79 4.54
C ILE A 48 0.87 14.11 4.80
N PRO A 49 -0.18 14.50 4.05
CA PRO A 49 -0.92 15.73 4.34
C PRO A 49 -1.58 15.71 5.71
N VAL A 50 -2.13 14.56 6.12
CA VAL A 50 -2.80 14.41 7.43
C VAL A 50 -1.77 14.51 8.57
N LEU A 51 -0.59 13.92 8.39
CA LEU A 51 0.55 14.10 9.28
C LEU A 51 0.99 15.57 9.35
N ALA A 52 1.15 16.26 8.23
CA ALA A 52 1.53 17.67 8.24
C ALA A 52 0.49 18.54 8.98
N LEU A 53 -0.80 18.29 8.76
CA LEU A 53 -1.89 19.00 9.44
C LEU A 53 -1.92 18.74 10.95
N SER A 54 -1.55 17.54 11.40
CA SER A 54 -1.52 17.21 12.84
C SER A 54 -0.44 17.96 13.62
N TRP A 55 0.60 18.43 12.93
CA TRP A 55 1.63 19.31 13.50
C TRP A 55 1.16 20.76 13.62
N VAL A 56 0.28 21.21 12.72
CA VAL A 56 -0.30 22.57 12.76
C VAL A 56 -1.34 22.71 13.87
N TRP A 57 -2.15 21.68 14.10
CA TRP A 57 -3.17 21.65 15.16
C TRP A 57 -2.91 20.52 16.15
N PRO A 58 -1.89 20.65 17.02
CA PRO A 58 -1.52 19.58 17.93
C PRO A 58 -2.62 19.27 18.95
N ASP A 59 -3.46 20.23 19.33
CA ASP A 59 -4.47 20.00 20.37
C ASP A 59 -5.69 19.21 19.86
N PHE A 60 -5.80 19.01 18.55
CA PHE A 60 -6.90 18.26 17.96
C PHE A 60 -6.58 16.75 17.94
N THR A 61 -6.87 16.08 19.06
CA THR A 61 -6.62 14.64 19.28
C THR A 61 -7.11 13.72 18.16
N PRO A 62 -8.31 13.91 17.57
CA PRO A 62 -8.76 13.06 16.46
C PRO A 62 -7.81 13.10 15.26
N LEU A 63 -7.27 14.27 14.92
CA LEU A 63 -6.34 14.44 13.80
C LEU A 63 -4.99 13.79 14.08
N LYS A 64 -4.47 13.90 15.30
CA LYS A 64 -3.27 13.14 15.72
C LYS A 64 -3.46 11.64 15.60
N PHE A 65 -4.61 11.13 16.06
CA PHE A 65 -4.91 9.71 15.98
C PHE A 65 -5.04 9.23 14.53
N THR A 66 -5.77 9.96 13.68
CA THR A 66 -5.89 9.65 12.25
C THR A 66 -4.54 9.74 11.54
N ALA A 67 -3.70 10.71 11.88
CA ALA A 67 -2.36 10.84 11.33
C ALA A 67 -1.47 9.66 11.70
N LEU A 68 -1.49 9.22 12.97
CA LEU A 68 -0.75 8.05 13.43
C LEU A 68 -1.22 6.78 12.74
N LEU A 69 -2.53 6.53 12.69
CA LEU A 69 -3.08 5.37 11.97
C LEU A 69 -2.74 5.40 10.48
N GLY A 70 -2.82 6.58 9.84
CA GLY A 70 -2.43 6.76 8.45
C GLY A 70 -0.96 6.46 8.22
N ALA A 71 -0.07 6.92 9.12
CA ALA A 71 1.36 6.65 9.05
C ALA A 71 1.65 5.14 9.18
N ILE A 72 1.04 4.48 10.17
CA ILE A 72 1.16 3.03 10.37
C ILE A 72 0.69 2.29 9.11
N MET A 73 -0.51 2.59 8.63
CA MET A 73 -1.04 1.99 7.39
C MET A 73 -0.14 2.24 6.19
N GLY A 74 0.45 3.43 6.06
CA GLY A 74 1.39 3.77 5.00
C GLY A 74 2.67 2.94 5.06
N VAL A 75 3.27 2.78 6.24
CA VAL A 75 4.47 1.96 6.46
C VAL A 75 4.19 0.49 6.15
N PHE A 76 3.10 -0.07 6.69
CA PHE A 76 2.72 -1.46 6.39
C PHE A 76 2.48 -1.66 4.90
N ASN A 77 1.83 -0.71 4.23
CA ASN A 77 1.57 -0.81 2.79
C ASN A 77 2.83 -0.78 1.92
N ILE A 78 4.00 -0.37 2.41
CA ILE A 78 5.28 -0.40 1.66
C ILE A 78 5.97 -1.77 1.77
N LEU A 79 5.55 -2.63 2.69
CA LEU A 79 6.15 -3.95 2.86
C LEU A 79 6.03 -4.81 1.59
N PRO A 80 7.03 -5.65 1.27
CA PRO A 80 7.05 -6.49 0.08
C PRO A 80 6.15 -7.74 0.25
N ILE A 81 4.87 -7.50 0.52
CA ILE A 81 3.80 -8.50 0.67
C ILE A 81 2.86 -8.33 -0.52
N ILE A 82 2.61 -9.39 -1.31
CA ILE A 82 1.85 -9.34 -2.57
C ILE A 82 0.50 -8.63 -2.45
N PHE A 83 -0.20 -8.81 -1.33
CA PHE A 83 -1.52 -8.20 -1.09
C PHE A 83 -1.45 -6.72 -0.76
N LEU A 84 -0.28 -6.22 -0.35
CA LEU A 84 -0.02 -4.82 -0.03
C LEU A 84 0.56 -4.09 -1.25
N ASP A 85 0.57 -2.77 -1.15
CA ASP A 85 1.03 -1.90 -2.22
C ASP A 85 2.52 -2.13 -2.55
N GLY A 86 3.38 -2.36 -1.56
CA GLY A 86 4.80 -2.69 -1.73
C GLY A 86 5.04 -3.99 -2.48
N GLY A 87 4.22 -5.02 -2.26
CA GLY A 87 4.29 -6.26 -3.03
C GLY A 87 3.83 -6.11 -4.47
N LYS A 88 2.86 -5.23 -4.75
CA LYS A 88 2.49 -4.91 -6.14
C LYS A 88 3.64 -4.24 -6.87
N ILE A 89 4.36 -3.32 -6.21
CA ILE A 89 5.57 -2.70 -6.78
C ILE A 89 6.62 -3.78 -7.08
N LEU A 90 6.87 -4.67 -6.13
CA LEU A 90 7.81 -5.78 -6.30
C LEU A 90 7.41 -6.67 -7.48
N LEU A 91 6.14 -7.07 -7.57
CA LEU A 91 5.62 -7.89 -8.69
C LEU A 91 5.81 -7.19 -10.03
N THR A 92 5.44 -5.92 -10.14
CA THR A 92 5.62 -5.17 -11.41
C THR A 92 7.10 -5.05 -11.80
N LEU A 93 8.02 -4.98 -10.84
CA LEU A 93 9.47 -5.01 -11.10
C LEU A 93 9.95 -6.40 -11.54
N LEU A 94 9.46 -7.46 -10.90
CA LEU A 94 9.81 -8.84 -11.22
C LEU A 94 9.28 -9.27 -12.59
N GLU A 95 8.05 -8.89 -12.93
CA GLU A 95 7.42 -9.14 -14.24
C GLU A 95 8.21 -8.51 -15.41
N HIS A 96 9.06 -7.51 -15.14
CA HIS A 96 9.94 -6.94 -16.16
C HIS A 96 11.17 -7.81 -16.47
N ARG A 97 11.48 -8.78 -15.61
CA ARG A 97 12.70 -9.61 -15.67
C ARG A 97 12.43 -11.11 -15.73
N LEU A 98 11.27 -11.56 -15.25
CA LEU A 98 10.90 -12.96 -15.07
C LEU A 98 9.58 -13.26 -15.78
N ASN A 99 9.32 -14.55 -15.99
CA ASN A 99 8.00 -15.00 -16.42
C ASN A 99 6.96 -14.77 -15.32
N GLU A 100 5.68 -14.64 -15.69
CA GLU A 100 4.59 -14.33 -14.74
C GLU A 100 4.56 -15.31 -13.54
N THR A 101 4.73 -16.61 -13.79
CA THR A 101 4.77 -17.65 -12.75
C THR A 101 5.95 -17.47 -11.79
N GLU A 102 7.12 -17.14 -12.32
CA GLU A 102 8.34 -16.94 -11.54
C GLU A 102 8.26 -15.67 -10.70
N ALA A 103 7.73 -14.57 -11.27
CA ALA A 103 7.51 -13.32 -10.55
C ALA A 103 6.56 -13.51 -9.36
N VAL A 104 5.47 -14.25 -9.55
CA VAL A 104 4.52 -14.58 -8.46
C VAL A 104 5.18 -15.45 -7.41
N PHE A 105 5.92 -16.49 -7.81
CA PHE A 105 6.61 -17.36 -6.86
C PHE A 105 7.63 -16.58 -6.02
N THR A 106 8.48 -15.76 -6.65
CA THR A 106 9.43 -14.90 -5.94
C THR A 106 8.70 -13.92 -5.02
N GLY A 107 7.61 -13.29 -5.46
CA GLY A 107 6.81 -12.40 -4.61
C GLY A 107 6.19 -13.11 -3.39
N LEU A 108 5.80 -14.38 -3.53
CA LEU A 108 5.31 -15.20 -2.42
C LEU A 108 6.42 -15.50 -1.41
N VAL A 109 7.64 -15.75 -1.86
CA VAL A 109 8.81 -15.92 -0.98
C VAL A 109 9.07 -14.64 -0.18
N PHE A 110 9.07 -13.46 -0.82
CA PHE A 110 9.20 -12.18 -0.13
C PHE A 110 8.06 -11.92 0.86
N THR A 111 6.84 -12.33 0.51
CA THR A 111 5.68 -12.25 1.40
C THR A 111 5.89 -13.11 2.65
N LEU A 112 6.29 -14.38 2.47
CA LEU A 112 6.54 -15.30 3.57
C LEU A 112 7.64 -14.78 4.49
N LEU A 113 8.77 -14.33 3.94
CA LEU A 113 9.87 -13.76 4.71
C LEU A 113 9.41 -12.54 5.52
N SER A 114 8.64 -11.63 4.91
CA SER A 114 8.11 -10.44 5.59
C SER A 114 7.19 -10.82 6.75
N VAL A 115 6.30 -11.80 6.55
CA VAL A 115 5.38 -12.27 7.60
C VAL A 115 6.14 -12.96 8.74
N VAL A 116 7.16 -13.78 8.44
CA VAL A 116 7.99 -14.43 9.46
C VAL A 116 8.76 -13.40 10.29
N ILE A 117 9.36 -12.39 9.64
CA ILE A 117 10.06 -11.30 10.34
C ILE A 117 9.11 -10.54 11.25
N LEU A 118 7.91 -10.19 10.77
CA LEU A 118 6.88 -9.51 11.57
C LEU A 118 6.43 -10.36 12.76
N ALA A 119 6.24 -11.67 12.56
CA ALA A 119 5.85 -12.59 13.63
C ALA A 119 6.94 -12.67 14.72
N ILE A 120 8.22 -12.80 14.33
CA ILE A 120 9.35 -12.82 15.26
C ILE A 120 9.46 -11.49 16.01
N ALA A 121 9.37 -10.37 15.30
CA ALA A 121 9.39 -9.04 15.91
C ALA A 121 8.23 -8.83 16.90
N GLY A 122 7.04 -9.34 16.57
CA GLY A 122 5.88 -9.34 17.46
C GLY A 122 6.08 -10.18 18.72
N VAL A 123 6.63 -11.38 18.60
CA VAL A 123 6.92 -12.26 19.74
C VAL A 123 7.98 -11.66 20.67
N ASN A 124 9.00 -10.99 20.12
CA ASN A 124 10.07 -10.38 20.90
C ASN A 124 9.67 -9.09 21.62
N THR A 125 8.54 -8.48 21.27
CA THR A 125 8.03 -7.24 21.89
C THR A 125 7.02 -7.50 23.01
N THR A 126 6.62 -8.76 23.22
CA THR A 126 5.71 -9.19 24.29
C THR A 126 6.39 -9.59 25.62
N PHE A 127 7.61 -9.11 25.89
CA PHE A 127 8.34 -9.34 27.15
C PHE A 127 8.69 -8.04 27.86
#